data_AF-A0A1G3AMP7-F1
#
_entry.id   AF-A0A1G3AMP7-F1
#
_cell.length_a   1.000
_cell.length_b   1.000
_cell.length_c   1.000
_cell.angle_alpha   90.00
_cell.angle_beta   90.00
_cell.angle_gamma   90.00
#
_symmetry.space_group_name_H-M   'P 1'
#
loop_
_entity.id
_entity.type
_entity.pdbx_description
1 polymer ?
#
loop_
_entity_poly.entity_id
_entity_poly.type
_entity_poly.pdbx_seq_one_letter_code
_entity_poly.pdbx_strand_id
1 'polypeptide(L)'
;MTGNLVILDTGADGNSTVALDKASGRKVWGAGQDLAGSATPVPFEHAGQRGVLVFKTRAMVAHDLAHGRELWRIDWKTVYDCNASTPMVVGDKLFISTGYGGRSARGALFQLGRGQPCEIWRTDKLGTKMNSAVVYEDHVYCVSEKAGGQLMVVPARQAYSHSASVGRR
;
A
#
# COMPACT_ATOMS: atom_id res chain seq x y z
N MET A 1 5.59 -9.04 -10.24
CA MET A 1 6.79 -9.81 -10.65
C MET A 1 7.99 -8.90 -10.55
N THR A 2 9.10 -9.36 -9.99
CA THR A 2 10.31 -8.56 -9.76
C THR A 2 11.53 -9.26 -10.32
N GLY A 3 11.89 -8.94 -11.57
CA GLY A 3 12.91 -9.69 -12.29
C GLY A 3 12.53 -11.17 -12.40
N ASN A 4 13.39 -12.05 -11.87
CA ASN A 4 13.20 -13.50 -11.87
C ASN A 4 12.38 -14.04 -10.68
N LEU A 5 11.83 -13.17 -9.82
CA LEU A 5 11.06 -13.59 -8.65
C LEU A 5 9.55 -13.42 -8.81
N VAL A 6 8.81 -14.40 -8.31
CA VAL A 6 7.38 -14.33 -8.01
C VAL A 6 7.22 -14.17 -6.50
N ILE A 7 6.55 -13.09 -6.08
CA ILE A 7 6.30 -12.79 -4.67
C ILE A 7 4.87 -13.17 -4.31
N LEU A 8 4.71 -13.90 -3.21
CA LEU A 8 3.43 -14.37 -2.69
C LEU A 8 3.26 -13.90 -1.25
N ASP A 9 2.08 -13.38 -0.92
CA ASP A 9 1.64 -13.14 0.44
C ASP A 9 0.84 -14.36 0.92
N THR A 10 1.42 -15.19 1.78
CA THR A 10 0.82 -16.47 2.20
C THR A 10 0.29 -16.42 3.63
N GLY A 11 0.81 -15.52 4.46
CA GLY A 11 0.43 -15.40 5.87
C GLY A 11 0.92 -16.55 6.76
N ALA A 12 1.71 -17.47 6.23
CA ALA A 12 2.25 -18.60 6.99
C ALA A 12 3.37 -18.17 7.94
N ASP A 13 3.48 -18.81 9.10
CA ASP A 13 4.55 -18.53 10.04
C ASP A 13 5.94 -18.80 9.43
N GLY A 14 6.85 -17.83 9.58
CA GLY A 14 8.19 -17.80 8.98
C GLY A 14 8.21 -17.72 7.44
N ASN A 15 7.05 -17.68 6.80
CA ASN A 15 6.90 -17.63 5.34
C ASN A 15 5.74 -16.69 4.96
N SER A 16 5.47 -15.68 5.78
CA SER A 16 4.34 -14.78 5.59
C SER A 16 4.40 -14.14 4.20
N THR A 17 5.59 -13.71 3.78
CA THR A 17 5.93 -13.38 2.40
C THR A 17 6.89 -14.43 1.86
N VAL A 18 6.66 -14.94 0.65
CA VAL A 18 7.54 -15.91 -0.03
C VAL A 18 7.98 -15.36 -1.37
N ALA A 19 9.25 -15.56 -1.71
CA ALA A 19 9.72 -15.45 -3.08
C ALA A 19 10.04 -16.81 -3.69
N LEU A 20 9.54 -17.03 -4.89
CA LEU A 20 9.82 -18.19 -5.71
C LEU A 20 10.62 -17.76 -6.94
N ASP A 21 11.55 -18.60 -7.38
CA ASP A 21 12.17 -18.48 -8.68
C ASP A 21 11.11 -18.69 -9.77
N LYS A 22 11.02 -17.76 -10.73
CA LYS A 22 9.96 -17.75 -11.75
C LYS A 22 10.04 -18.94 -12.70
N ALA A 23 11.24 -19.45 -12.98
CA ALA A 23 11.42 -20.53 -13.94
C ALA A 23 11.13 -21.91 -13.33
N SER A 24 11.61 -22.13 -12.10
CA SER A 24 11.55 -23.43 -11.43
C SER A 24 10.44 -23.55 -10.38
N GLY A 25 9.86 -22.44 -9.92
CA GLY A 25 8.91 -22.41 -8.81
C GLY A 25 9.55 -22.70 -7.45
N ARG A 26 10.87 -22.87 -7.36
CA ARG A 26 11.56 -23.20 -6.11
C ARG A 26 11.60 -21.98 -5.20
N LYS A 27 11.39 -22.20 -3.90
CA LYS A 27 11.52 -21.15 -2.89
C LYS A 27 12.94 -20.62 -2.84
N VAL A 28 13.07 -19.30 -2.99
CA VAL A 28 14.32 -18.55 -2.84
C VAL A 28 14.44 -18.05 -1.41
N TRP A 29 13.39 -17.42 -0.89
CA TRP A 29 13.32 -16.99 0.50
C TRP A 29 11.88 -16.99 1.03
N GLY A 30 11.74 -17.01 2.35
CA GLY A 30 10.50 -16.81 3.09
C GLY A 30 10.77 -15.90 4.28
N ALA A 31 9.85 -15.00 4.60
CA ALA A 31 10.05 -13.98 5.62
C ALA A 31 8.75 -13.59 6.34
N GLY A 32 8.89 -13.14 7.58
CA GLY A 32 7.82 -12.58 8.40
C GLY A 32 6.84 -13.62 8.96
N GLN A 33 5.98 -13.14 9.86
CA GLN A 33 4.94 -13.94 10.53
C GLN A 33 3.56 -13.25 10.50
N ASP A 34 3.45 -12.11 9.82
CA ASP A 34 2.18 -11.40 9.68
C ASP A 34 1.15 -12.26 8.94
N LEU A 35 -0.12 -12.11 9.26
CA LEU A 35 -1.19 -12.70 8.45
C LEU A 35 -1.27 -12.01 7.08
N ALA A 36 -1.67 -12.79 6.07
CA ALA A 36 -1.80 -12.30 4.71
C ALA A 36 -2.88 -11.22 4.61
N GLY A 37 -2.57 -10.16 3.87
CA GLY A 37 -3.61 -9.27 3.39
C GLY A 37 -4.29 -9.83 2.14
N SER A 38 -5.10 -9.00 1.49
CA SER A 38 -5.73 -9.32 0.21
C SER A 38 -5.24 -8.42 -0.92
N ALA A 39 -4.16 -7.68 -0.68
CA ALA A 39 -3.55 -6.77 -1.65
C ALA A 39 -2.46 -7.47 -2.45
N THR A 40 -2.23 -6.99 -3.68
CA THR A 40 -1.12 -7.50 -4.50
C THR A 40 0.21 -6.94 -3.99
N PRO A 41 1.29 -7.76 -3.87
CA PRO A 41 2.63 -7.25 -3.59
C PRO A 41 3.12 -6.29 -4.68
N VAL A 42 3.62 -5.10 -4.28
CA VAL A 42 4.02 -4.04 -5.21
C VAL A 42 5.52 -3.81 -5.16
N PRO A 43 6.25 -3.95 -6.27
CA PRO A 43 7.67 -3.66 -6.29
C PRO A 43 7.94 -2.16 -6.21
N PHE A 44 9.03 -1.80 -5.57
CA PHE A 44 9.48 -0.41 -5.51
C PHE A 44 10.99 -0.30 -5.64
N GLU A 45 11.43 0.83 -6.16
CA GLU A 45 12.82 1.23 -6.21
C GLU A 45 12.92 2.71 -5.86
N HIS A 46 13.58 3.02 -4.75
CA HIS A 46 13.76 4.39 -4.31
C HIS A 46 15.08 4.56 -3.56
N ALA A 47 15.81 5.64 -3.83
CA ALA A 47 17.10 5.96 -3.19
C ALA A 47 18.12 4.78 -3.18
N GLY A 48 18.12 3.96 -4.24
CA GLY A 48 18.97 2.77 -4.36
C GLY A 48 18.49 1.55 -3.57
N GLN A 49 17.36 1.64 -2.87
CA GLN A 49 16.72 0.52 -2.20
C GLN A 49 15.67 -0.10 -3.12
N ARG A 50 15.87 -1.39 -3.46
CA ARG A 50 14.96 -2.19 -4.28
C ARG A 50 14.26 -3.21 -3.39
N GLY A 51 12.93 -3.21 -3.43
CA GLY A 51 12.14 -4.02 -2.52
C GLY A 51 10.77 -4.36 -3.06
N VAL A 52 9.98 -5.00 -2.21
CA VAL A 52 8.58 -5.29 -2.43
C VAL A 52 7.77 -4.84 -1.22
N LEU A 53 6.66 -4.15 -1.49
CA LEU A 53 5.66 -3.75 -0.52
C LEU A 53 4.60 -4.84 -0.43
N VAL A 54 4.27 -5.27 0.79
CA VAL A 54 3.22 -6.24 1.06
C VAL A 54 2.28 -5.64 2.08
N PHE A 55 1.02 -5.45 1.71
CA PHE A 55 0.02 -4.91 2.62
C PHE A 55 -0.62 -6.05 3.39
N LYS A 56 -0.07 -6.33 4.58
CA LYS A 56 -0.53 -7.35 5.50
C LYS A 56 -1.84 -6.94 6.17
N THR A 57 -2.48 -7.88 6.86
CA THR A 57 -3.67 -7.67 7.72
C THR A 57 -3.59 -6.41 8.61
N ARG A 58 -2.41 -6.12 9.17
CA ARG A 58 -2.24 -5.06 10.20
C ARG A 58 -1.11 -4.09 9.93
N ALA A 59 -0.43 -4.19 8.79
CA ALA A 59 0.74 -3.36 8.48
C ALA A 59 1.02 -3.30 6.98
N MET A 60 1.61 -2.19 6.54
CA MET A 60 2.38 -2.15 5.30
C MET A 60 3.82 -2.54 5.62
N VAL A 61 4.34 -3.57 4.96
CA VAL A 61 5.71 -4.06 5.19
C VAL A 61 6.50 -3.98 3.89
N ALA A 62 7.72 -3.43 3.96
CA ALA A 62 8.67 -3.49 2.86
C ALA A 62 9.71 -4.56 3.13
N HIS A 63 9.94 -5.43 2.15
CA HIS A 63 11.01 -6.42 2.18
C HIS A 63 12.05 -6.10 1.10
N ASP A 64 13.33 -6.35 1.38
CA ASP A 64 14.34 -6.36 0.34
C ASP A 64 14.14 -7.55 -0.60
N LEU A 65 14.42 -7.36 -1.89
CA LEU A 65 14.19 -8.41 -2.89
C LEU A 65 15.19 -9.56 -2.83
N ALA A 66 16.40 -9.33 -2.32
CA ALA A 66 17.47 -10.32 -2.37
C ALA A 66 17.30 -11.41 -1.31
N HIS A 67 16.87 -11.03 -0.09
CA HIS A 67 16.81 -11.94 1.05
C HIS A 67 15.47 -11.92 1.81
N GLY A 68 14.55 -11.02 1.45
CA GLY A 68 13.27 -10.88 2.14
C GLY A 68 13.35 -10.20 3.51
N ARG A 69 14.48 -9.57 3.87
CA ARG A 69 14.63 -8.84 5.14
C ARG A 69 13.67 -7.67 5.16
N GLU A 70 12.98 -7.49 6.29
CA GLU A 70 12.15 -6.31 6.53
C GLU A 70 13.04 -5.04 6.51
N LEU A 71 12.68 -4.09 5.64
CA LEU A 71 13.34 -2.80 5.50
C LEU A 71 12.72 -1.75 6.41
N TRP A 72 11.39 -1.74 6.47
CA TRP A 72 10.58 -0.85 7.31
C TRP A 72 9.13 -1.33 7.35
N ARG A 73 8.36 -0.76 8.28
CA ARG A 73 6.96 -1.13 8.55
C ARG A 73 6.12 0.11 8.88
N ILE A 74 4.90 0.16 8.36
CA ILE A 74 3.88 1.13 8.79
C ILE A 74 2.72 0.35 9.39
N ASP A 75 2.49 0.53 10.70
CA ASP A 75 1.34 -0.07 11.36
C ASP A 75 0.02 0.47 10.79
N TRP A 76 -0.85 -0.44 10.38
CA TRP A 76 -2.10 -0.11 9.72
C TRP A 76 -3.20 -1.13 10.03
N LYS A 77 -3.96 -0.86 11.09
CA LYS A 77 -5.06 -1.73 11.54
C LYS A 77 -6.40 -1.27 10.99
N THR A 78 -7.21 -2.21 10.52
CA THR A 78 -8.62 -1.99 10.18
C THR A 78 -9.50 -2.82 11.11
N VAL A 79 -10.78 -2.45 11.24
CA VAL A 79 -11.74 -3.12 12.12
C VAL A 79 -11.95 -4.59 11.74
N TYR A 80 -11.74 -4.94 10.47
CA TYR A 80 -11.87 -6.32 9.99
C TYR A 80 -10.52 -6.99 9.74
N ASP A 81 -9.41 -6.37 10.18
CA ASP A 81 -8.06 -6.92 9.96
C ASP A 81 -7.85 -7.30 8.47
N CYS A 82 -8.43 -6.48 7.58
CA CYS A 82 -8.44 -6.68 6.15
C CYS A 82 -7.90 -5.42 5.46
N ASN A 83 -6.88 -5.62 4.63
CA ASN A 83 -6.29 -4.60 3.77
C ASN A 83 -6.26 -5.18 2.35
N ALA A 84 -7.23 -4.78 1.53
CA ALA A 84 -7.41 -5.31 0.17
C ALA A 84 -7.09 -4.31 -0.95
N SER A 85 -6.92 -3.03 -0.62
CA SER A 85 -6.50 -2.02 -1.59
C SER A 85 -5.00 -2.15 -1.84
N THR A 86 -4.60 -2.31 -3.10
CA THR A 86 -3.18 -2.42 -3.45
C THR A 86 -2.51 -1.06 -3.23
N PRO A 87 -1.39 -0.98 -2.49
CA PRO A 87 -0.66 0.27 -2.30
C PRO A 87 -0.16 0.83 -3.62
N MET A 88 0.08 2.14 -3.66
CA MET A 88 0.57 2.79 -4.86
C MET A 88 1.87 3.54 -4.61
N VAL A 89 2.87 3.27 -5.45
CA VAL A 89 4.14 3.98 -5.45
C VAL A 89 4.21 4.89 -6.66
N VAL A 90 4.46 6.18 -6.45
CA VAL A 90 4.71 7.16 -7.52
C VAL A 90 5.90 8.02 -7.18
N GLY A 91 6.97 7.89 -8.00
CA GLY A 91 8.24 8.52 -7.73
C GLY A 91 8.78 8.09 -6.37
N ASP A 92 8.80 9.02 -5.43
CA ASP A 92 9.26 8.85 -4.05
C ASP A 92 8.11 8.82 -3.03
N LYS A 93 6.86 8.66 -3.48
CA LYS A 93 5.67 8.64 -2.61
C LYS A 93 5.06 7.25 -2.56
N LEU A 94 4.52 6.93 -1.38
CA LEU A 94 3.67 5.77 -1.14
C LEU A 94 2.29 6.24 -0.69
N PHE A 95 1.26 5.86 -1.44
CA PHE A 95 -0.12 6.05 -1.04
C PHE A 95 -0.72 4.71 -0.57
N ILE A 96 -1.39 4.75 0.58
CA ILE A 96 -2.17 3.63 1.11
C ILE A 96 -3.56 4.11 1.51
N SER A 97 -4.56 3.28 1.26
CA SER A 97 -5.92 3.55 1.72
C SER A 97 -6.67 2.27 2.00
N THR A 98 -7.59 2.34 2.95
CA THR A 98 -8.49 1.25 3.31
C THR A 98 -9.90 1.78 3.44
N GLY A 99 -10.89 0.95 3.11
CA GLY A 99 -12.30 1.18 3.38
C GLY A 99 -12.70 0.52 4.69
N TYR A 100 -13.93 0.00 4.76
CA TYR A 100 -14.51 -0.75 5.88
C TYR A 100 -15.10 0.09 7.02
N GLY A 101 -15.54 1.30 6.72
CA GLY A 101 -16.28 2.15 7.66
C GLY A 101 -15.49 2.62 8.90
N GLY A 102 -16.10 3.53 9.66
CA GLY A 102 -15.55 4.05 10.92
C GLY A 102 -14.13 4.62 10.79
N ARG A 103 -13.24 4.23 11.71
CA ARG A 103 -11.81 4.60 11.77
C ARG A 103 -10.93 3.82 10.77
N SER A 104 -11.46 2.79 10.12
CA SER A 104 -10.75 1.99 9.10
C SER A 104 -10.73 2.67 7.75
N ALA A 105 -11.78 3.43 7.45
CA ALA A 105 -11.90 4.16 6.21
C ALA A 105 -11.04 5.43 6.25
N ARG A 106 -9.82 5.34 5.70
CA ARG A 106 -8.82 6.40 5.67
C ARG A 106 -7.86 6.25 4.48
N GLY A 107 -7.19 7.35 4.12
CA GLY A 107 -6.09 7.40 3.16
C GLY A 107 -4.90 8.12 3.76
N ALA A 108 -3.69 7.76 3.34
CA ALA A 108 -2.46 8.41 3.77
C ALA A 108 -1.42 8.41 2.66
N LEU A 109 -0.61 9.47 2.64
CA LEU A 109 0.52 9.62 1.74
C LEU A 109 1.80 9.70 2.56
N PHE A 110 2.78 8.89 2.16
CA PHE A 110 4.10 8.81 2.80
C PHE A 110 5.18 9.21 1.80
N GLN A 111 6.20 9.88 2.33
CA GLN A 111 7.48 10.12 1.68
C GLN A 111 8.38 8.91 1.90
N LEU A 112 8.80 8.26 0.82
CA LEU A 112 9.83 7.22 0.85
C LEU A 112 11.22 7.87 1.02
N GLY A 113 12.11 7.13 1.66
CA GLY A 113 13.52 7.47 1.86
C GLY A 113 14.35 6.19 2.03
N ARG A 114 15.51 6.27 2.69
CA ARG A 114 16.36 5.08 2.92
C ARG A 114 15.86 4.15 4.05
N GLY A 115 14.93 4.63 4.88
CA GLY A 115 14.40 3.91 6.03
C GLY A 115 12.90 4.12 6.17
N GLN A 116 12.42 4.25 7.41
CA GLN A 116 11.01 4.45 7.73
C GLN A 116 10.39 5.59 6.90
N PRO A 117 9.30 5.33 6.15
CA PRO A 117 8.60 6.37 5.41
C PRO A 117 8.02 7.44 6.34
N CYS A 118 8.13 8.70 5.94
CA CYS A 118 7.59 9.84 6.69
C CYS A 118 6.15 10.13 6.24
N GLU A 119 5.19 10.19 7.16
CA GLU A 119 3.81 10.55 6.82
C GLU A 119 3.75 12.03 6.42
N ILE A 120 3.26 12.31 5.21
CA ILE A 120 3.02 13.68 4.72
C ILE A 120 1.64 14.13 5.17
N TRP A 121 0.63 13.26 5.00
CA TRP A 121 -0.73 13.50 5.45
C TRP A 121 -1.50 12.20 5.62
N ARG A 122 -2.57 12.29 6.41
CA ARG A 122 -3.58 11.26 6.59
C ARG A 122 -4.97 11.92 6.63
N THR A 123 -5.97 11.24 6.08
CA THR A 123 -7.36 11.71 6.08
C THR A 123 -8.34 10.55 6.30
N ASP A 124 -9.41 10.80 7.04
CA ASP A 124 -10.54 9.88 7.24
C ASP A 124 -11.71 10.13 6.26
N LYS A 125 -11.51 11.07 5.32
CA LYS A 125 -12.49 11.46 4.30
C LYS A 125 -12.42 10.61 3.04
N LEU A 126 -11.42 9.73 2.95
CA LEU A 126 -11.17 8.85 1.82
C LEU A 126 -11.04 7.42 2.34
N GLY A 127 -11.51 6.44 1.57
CA GLY A 127 -11.34 5.04 1.91
C GLY A 127 -11.63 4.11 0.73
N THR A 128 -10.60 3.43 0.24
CA THR A 128 -10.70 2.43 -0.82
C THR A 128 -10.90 1.04 -0.24
N LYS A 129 -12.03 0.38 -0.55
CA LYS A 129 -12.39 -0.91 0.09
C LYS A 129 -11.69 -2.09 -0.58
N MET A 130 -11.83 -2.22 -1.90
CA MET A 130 -11.21 -3.28 -2.71
C MET A 130 -10.65 -2.77 -4.03
N ASN A 131 -10.93 -1.51 -4.37
CA ASN A 131 -10.34 -0.85 -5.52
C ASN A 131 -8.95 -0.33 -5.17
N SER A 132 -8.03 -0.41 -6.12
CA SER A 132 -6.75 0.30 -6.00
C SER A 132 -6.97 1.74 -6.48
N ALA A 133 -6.29 2.70 -5.86
CA ALA A 133 -6.24 4.04 -6.42
C ALA A 133 -5.41 4.03 -7.72
N VAL A 134 -5.53 5.06 -8.55
CA VAL A 134 -4.66 5.33 -9.69
C VAL A 134 -4.03 6.68 -9.45
N VAL A 135 -2.71 6.79 -9.57
CA VAL A 135 -2.01 8.06 -9.51
C VAL A 135 -1.60 8.42 -10.92
N TYR A 136 -1.99 9.63 -11.31
CA TYR A 136 -1.65 10.20 -12.59
C TYR A 136 -1.23 11.65 -12.33
N GLU A 137 -0.02 11.98 -12.80
CA GLU A 137 0.65 13.25 -12.51
C GLU A 137 0.66 13.54 -11.00
N ASP A 138 -0.15 14.50 -10.58
CA ASP A 138 -0.09 15.14 -9.26
C ASP A 138 -1.28 14.75 -8.40
N HIS A 139 -2.04 13.74 -8.84
CA HIS A 139 -3.33 13.41 -8.29
C HIS A 139 -3.48 11.90 -8.11
N VAL A 140 -4.06 11.52 -6.98
CA VAL A 140 -4.56 10.19 -6.68
C VAL A 140 -6.06 10.18 -6.99
N TYR A 141 -6.47 9.29 -7.87
CA TYR A 141 -7.85 9.01 -8.26
C TYR A 141 -8.30 7.73 -7.58
N CYS A 142 -9.41 7.75 -6.86
CA CYS A 142 -9.94 6.54 -6.25
C CYS A 142 -11.46 6.57 -6.07
N VAL A 143 -12.11 5.42 -6.17
CA VAL A 143 -13.49 5.27 -5.70
C VAL A 143 -13.48 5.17 -4.18
N SER A 144 -14.30 5.97 -3.50
CA SER A 144 -14.30 6.01 -2.04
C SER A 144 -15.64 5.61 -1.42
N GLU A 145 -15.60 4.68 -0.47
CA GLU A 145 -16.75 4.32 0.37
C GLU A 145 -17.26 5.52 1.19
N LYS A 146 -16.34 6.39 1.65
CA LYS A 146 -16.68 7.63 2.40
C LYS A 146 -17.44 8.65 1.56
N ALA A 147 -17.29 8.61 0.24
CA ALA A 147 -18.01 9.44 -0.71
C ALA A 147 -19.20 8.69 -1.35
N GLY A 148 -19.71 7.64 -0.72
CA GLY A 148 -20.85 6.88 -1.25
C GLY A 148 -20.56 6.14 -2.56
N GLY A 149 -19.30 5.77 -2.81
CA GLY A 149 -18.88 5.12 -4.06
C GLY A 149 -18.54 6.09 -5.19
N GLN A 150 -18.40 7.38 -4.92
CA GLN A 150 -17.97 8.36 -5.91
C GLN A 150 -16.45 8.30 -6.18
N LEU A 151 -16.06 8.73 -7.38
CA LEU A 151 -14.67 8.99 -7.73
C LEU A 151 -14.20 10.26 -6.99
N MET A 152 -13.14 10.10 -6.21
CA MET A 152 -12.45 11.15 -5.48
C MET A 152 -11.10 11.40 -6.14
N VAL A 153 -10.68 12.67 -6.14
CA VAL A 153 -9.35 13.10 -6.58
C VAL A 153 -8.68 13.81 -5.40
N VAL A 154 -7.47 13.38 -5.03
CA VAL A 154 -6.69 14.02 -3.95
C VAL A 154 -5.26 14.32 -4.42
N PRO A 155 -4.65 15.44 -4.00
CA PRO A 155 -3.29 15.78 -4.40
C PRO A 155 -2.26 14.73 -3.93
N ALA A 156 -1.33 14.37 -4.80
CA ALA A 156 -0.17 13.51 -4.53
C ALA A 156 1.04 14.30 -4.00
N ARG A 157 0.86 15.60 -3.68
CA ARG A 157 1.98 16.53 -3.40
C ARG A 157 1.84 17.40 -2.14
N GLN A 158 0.65 17.54 -1.54
CA GLN A 158 0.46 18.39 -0.34
C GLN A 158 -0.72 17.95 0.53
N ALA A 159 -0.73 18.43 1.78
CA ALA A 159 -1.80 18.21 2.75
C ALA A 159 -3.16 18.66 2.20
N TYR A 160 -4.19 17.88 2.51
CA TYR A 160 -5.56 18.07 2.04
C TYR A 160 -6.18 19.37 2.63
N SER A 161 -6.26 20.45 1.83
CA SER A 161 -7.12 21.60 2.13
C SER A 161 -8.35 21.58 1.21
N HIS A 162 -9.54 21.66 1.81
CA HIS A 162 -10.81 21.60 1.09
C HIS A 162 -11.13 22.94 0.41
N SER A 163 -11.29 22.95 -0.92
CA SER A 163 -12.16 23.91 -1.60
C SER A 163 -12.76 23.28 -2.85
N ALA A 164 -13.98 22.77 -2.74
CA ALA A 164 -14.82 22.52 -3.90
C ALA A 164 -16.29 22.71 -3.49
N SER A 165 -16.74 23.96 -3.49
CA SER A 165 -18.15 24.28 -3.61
C SER A 165 -18.56 24.01 -5.05
N VAL A 166 -19.26 22.89 -5.29
CA VAL A 166 -20.00 22.71 -6.54
C VAL A 166 -21.22 23.62 -6.45
N GLY A 167 -21.14 24.78 -7.11
CA GLY A 167 -22.30 25.63 -7.36
C GLY A 167 -23.33 24.86 -8.19
N ARG A 168 -24.53 24.67 -7.64
CA ARG A 168 -25.70 24.31 -8.44
C ARG A 168 -26.14 25.56 -9.21
N ARG A 169 -26.30 25.41 -10.52
CA ARG A 169 -27.12 26.31 -11.34
C ARG A 169 -28.60 26.08 -11.02
#